data_AF-A0A3D2J543-F1
#
_entry.id   AF-A0A3D2J543-F1
#
_cell.length_a   1.000
_cell.length_b   1.000
_cell.length_c   1.000
_cell.angle_alpha   90.00
_cell.angle_beta   90.00
_cell.angle_gamma   90.00
#
_symmetry.space_group_name_H-M   'P 1'
#
loop_
_entity.id
_entity.type
_entity.pdbx_description
1 polymer ?
#
loop_
_entity_poly.entity_id
_entity_poly.type
_entity_poly.pdbx_seq_one_letter_code
_entity_poly.pdbx_strand_id
1 'polypeptide(L)' 'GTEVELKYRKTRVEDALSATRAGVEEGIVPGGGVALVNAIDALNGLNLTGDAATGATILRRALEEPLRQLAVNGGRDGS' A
#
# COMPACT_ATOMS: atom_id res chain seq x y z
N GLY A 1 -31.46 14.23 -4.35
CA GLY A 1 -30.75 13.04 -3.87
C GLY A 1 -31.20 12.71 -2.47
N THR A 2 -31.21 11.43 -2.12
CA THR A 2 -31.55 10.99 -0.76
C THR A 2 -30.50 11.51 0.23
N GLU A 3 -30.84 11.57 1.53
CA GLU A 3 -29.88 11.94 2.58
C GLU A 3 -28.61 11.07 2.53
N VAL A 4 -28.79 9.78 2.22
CA VAL A 4 -27.71 8.80 2.02
C VAL A 4 -26.80 9.20 0.86
N GLU A 5 -27.38 9.60 -0.27
CA GLU A 5 -26.62 10.05 -1.46
C GLU A 5 -25.81 11.33 -1.17
N LEU A 6 -26.41 12.29 -0.46
CA LEU A 6 -25.74 13.52 -0.05
C LEU A 6 -24.55 13.23 0.89
N LYS A 7 -24.74 12.33 1.85
CA LYS A 7 -23.68 11.90 2.77
C LYS A 7 -22.55 11.16 2.04
N TYR A 8 -22.89 10.23 1.14
CA TYR A 8 -21.91 9.51 0.33
C TYR A 8 -21.06 10.47 -0.52
N ARG A 9 -21.70 11.43 -1.19
CA ARG A 9 -21.00 12.42 -2.01
C ARG A 9 -20.07 13.29 -1.18
N LYS A 10 -20.50 13.69 0.03
CA LYS A 10 -19.67 14.48 0.94
C LYS A 10 -18.39 13.73 1.34
N THR A 11 -18.53 12.47 1.80
CA THR A 11 -17.37 11.66 2.20
C THR A 11 -16.39 11.46 1.04
N ARG A 12 -16.89 11.21 -0.18
CA ARG A 12 -16.03 11.07 -1.38
C ARG A 12 -15.23 12.34 -1.69
N VAL A 13 -15.82 13.52 -1.50
CA VAL A 13 -15.14 14.80 -1.71
C VAL A 13 -14.09 15.04 -0.63
N GLU A 14 -14.40 14.72 0.63
CA GLU A 14 -13.46 14.85 1.75
C GLU A 14 -12.25 13.92 1.57
N ASP A 15 -12.47 12.65 1.20
CA ASP A 15 -11.41 11.68 0.92
C ASP A 15 -10.50 12.14 -0.23
N ALA A 16 -11.09 12.61 -1.34
CA ALA A 16 -10.34 13.08 -2.49
C ALA A 16 -9.49 14.33 -2.16
N LEU A 17 -10.05 15.26 -1.39
CA LEU A 17 -9.32 16.45 -0.94
C LEU A 17 -8.15 16.07 -0.03
N SER A 18 -8.35 15.11 0.88
CA SER A 18 -7.29 14.63 1.77
C SER A 18 -6.18 13.93 0.99
N ALA A 19 -6.53 13.02 0.07
CA ALA A 19 -5.56 12.29 -0.75
C ALA A 19 -4.72 13.19 -1.66
N THR A 20 -5.35 14.21 -2.27
CA THR A 20 -4.64 15.17 -3.13
C THR A 20 -3.69 16.07 -2.35
N ARG A 21 -4.08 16.51 -1.15
CA ARG A 21 -3.18 17.26 -0.26
C ARG A 21 -1.97 16.44 0.15
N ALA A 22 -2.17 15.19 0.59
CA ALA A 22 -1.07 14.30 0.96
C ALA A 22 -0.11 14.05 -0.21
N GLY A 23 -0.65 13.82 -1.42
CA GLY A 23 0.19 13.63 -2.61
C GLY A 23 0.99 14.87 -3.03
N VAL A 24 0.50 16.07 -2.72
CA VAL A 24 1.25 17.33 -2.94
C VAL A 24 2.36 17.50 -1.89
N GLU A 25 2.11 17.12 -0.64
CA GLU A 25 3.06 17.30 0.48
C GLU A 25 4.18 16.26 0.50
N GLU A 26 3.87 14.98 0.27
CA GLU A 26 4.81 13.86 0.41
C GLU A 26 5.26 13.28 -0.95
N GLY A 27 4.61 13.70 -2.04
CA GLY A 27 4.80 13.14 -3.36
C GLY A 27 3.90 11.93 -3.64
N ILE A 28 3.96 11.42 -4.87
CA ILE A 28 3.12 10.32 -5.34
C ILE A 28 4.00 9.15 -5.77
N VAL A 29 3.61 7.94 -5.38
CA VAL A 29 4.26 6.69 -5.76
C VAL A 29 3.29 5.79 -6.53
N PRO A 30 3.79 4.78 -7.27
CA PRO A 30 2.93 3.79 -7.92
C PRO A 30 2.00 3.09 -6.91
N GLY A 31 0.70 3.08 -7.21
CA GLY A 31 -0.32 2.44 -6.37
C GLY A 31 -0.37 0.92 -6.52
N GLY A 32 -1.47 0.32 -6.05
CA GLY A 32 -1.76 -1.11 -6.26
C GLY A 32 -0.77 -2.07 -5.57
N GLY A 33 -0.08 -1.63 -4.52
CA GLY A 33 0.94 -2.43 -3.83
C GLY A 33 2.30 -2.46 -4.51
N VAL A 34 2.45 -1.87 -5.71
CA VAL A 34 3.72 -1.87 -6.46
C VAL A 34 4.83 -1.13 -5.72
N ALA A 35 4.54 0.02 -5.11
CA ALA A 35 5.53 0.75 -4.33
C ALA A 35 6.08 -0.06 -3.14
N LEU A 36 5.25 -0.92 -2.53
CA LEU A 36 5.67 -1.77 -1.41
C LEU A 36 6.61 -2.88 -1.87
N VAL A 37 6.31 -3.52 -3.00
CA VAL A 37 7.19 -4.53 -3.61
C VAL A 37 8.53 -3.91 -4.02
N ASN A 38 8.51 -2.74 -4.64
CA ASN A 38 9.76 -2.04 -5.01
C ASN A 38 10.61 -1.66 -3.78
N ALA A 39 9.99 -1.42 -2.62
CA ALA A 39 10.71 -1.10 -1.39
C ALA A 39 11.46 -2.30 -0.80
N ILE A 40 11.13 -3.54 -1.19
CA ILE A 40 11.79 -4.75 -0.70
C ILE A 40 13.29 -4.75 -1.04
N ASP A 41 13.66 -4.21 -2.20
CA ASP A 41 15.06 -4.15 -2.63
C ASP A 41 15.92 -3.32 -1.68
N ALA A 42 15.35 -2.32 -1.00
CA ALA A 42 16.06 -1.54 0.01
C ALA A 42 16.51 -2.40 1.21
N LEU A 43 15.79 -3.50 1.51
CA LEU A 43 16.17 -4.43 2.56
C LEU A 43 17.36 -5.31 2.17
N ASN A 44 17.72 -5.43 0.88
CA ASN A 44 18.88 -6.21 0.43
C ASN A 44 20.21 -5.57 0.84
N GLY A 45 20.25 -4.25 1.00
CA GLY A 45 21.45 -3.50 1.35
C GLY A 45 21.83 -3.55 2.83
N LEU A 46 21.03 -4.22 3.68
CA LEU A 46 21.22 -4.22 5.12
C LEU A 46 21.97 -5.47 5.58
N ASN A 47 23.15 -5.29 6.18
CA ASN A 47 23.88 -6.37 6.86
C ASN A 47 23.34 -6.57 8.28
N LEU A 48 22.26 -7.34 8.40
CA LEU A 48 21.59 -7.66 9.67
C LEU A 48 21.91 -9.08 10.13
N THR A 49 21.91 -9.29 11.45
CA THR A 49 22.17 -10.59 12.08
C THR A 49 21.18 -10.86 13.22
N GLY A 50 20.99 -12.12 13.58
CA GLY A 50 20.09 -12.52 14.68
C GLY A 50 18.65 -12.07 14.44
N ASP A 51 17.98 -11.58 15.48
CA ASP A 51 16.57 -11.19 15.44
C ASP A 51 16.26 -10.10 14.41
N ALA A 52 17.22 -9.20 14.13
CA ALA A 52 17.04 -8.17 13.13
C ALA A 52 16.95 -8.75 11.70
N ALA A 53 17.72 -9.80 11.40
CA ALA A 53 17.62 -10.50 10.11
C ALA A 53 16.28 -11.24 9.96
N THR A 54 15.79 -11.84 11.05
CA THR A 54 14.45 -12.43 11.10
C THR A 54 13.38 -11.36 10.85
N GLY A 55 13.49 -10.20 11.50
CA GLY A 55 12.59 -9.06 11.29
C GLY A 55 12.57 -8.57 9.84
N ALA A 56 13.74 -8.47 9.19
CA ALA A 56 13.81 -8.11 7.78
C ALA A 56 13.12 -9.15 6.88
N THR A 57 13.23 -10.44 7.20
CA THR A 57 12.54 -11.51 6.47
C THR A 57 11.02 -11.42 6.63
N ILE A 58 10.53 -11.08 7.83
CA ILE A 58 9.11 -10.85 8.09
C ILE A 58 8.61 -9.65 7.28
N LEU A 59 9.37 -8.55 7.27
CA LEU A 59 9.02 -7.34 6.50
C LEU A 59 8.94 -7.64 5.00
N ARG A 60 9.88 -8.41 4.43
CA ARG A 60 9.83 -8.80 3.01
C ARG A 60 8.49 -9.45 2.65
N ARG A 61 8.08 -10.46 3.42
CA ARG A 61 6.81 -11.16 3.21
C ARG A 61 5.61 -10.23 3.40
N ALA A 62 5.66 -9.37 4.41
CA ALA A 62 4.56 -8.44 4.70
C ALA A 62 4.35 -7.39 3.59
N LEU A 63 5.43 -6.96 2.93
CA LEU A 63 5.38 -5.96 1.85
C LEU A 63 4.79 -6.51 0.55
N GLU A 64 4.89 -7.81 0.29
CA GLU A 64 4.30 -8.48 -0.90
C GLU A 64 2.80 -8.73 -0.74
N GLU A 65 2.33 -8.91 0.50
CA GLU A 65 0.97 -9.34 0.82
C GLU A 65 -0.14 -8.44 0.23
N PRO A 66 -0.03 -7.09 0.24
CA PRO A 66 -1.07 -6.24 -0.32
C PRO A 66 -1.28 -6.45 -1.82
N LEU A 67 -0.20 -6.62 -2.60
CA LEU A 67 -0.29 -6.91 -4.03
C LEU A 67 -0.90 -8.30 -4.25
N ARG A 68 -0.47 -9.29 -3.48
CA ARG A 68 -1.01 -10.65 -3.51
C ARG A 68 -2.51 -10.68 -3.25
N GLN A 69 -2.98 -9.94 -2.24
CA GLN A 69 -4.41 -9.86 -1.94
C GLN A 69 -5.21 -9.23 -3.10
N LEU A 70 -4.66 -8.21 -3.76
CA LEU A 70 -5.27 -7.62 -4.94
C LEU A 70 -5.33 -8.62 -6.11
N ALA A 71 -4.25 -9.38 -6.34
CA ALA A 71 -4.19 -10.41 -7.37
C ALA A 71 -5.22 -11.52 -7.13
N VAL A 72 -5.31 -12.03 -5.89
CA VAL A 72 -6.28 -13.03 -5.47
C VAL A 72 -7.72 -12.53 -5.66
N ASN A 73 -8.02 -11.29 -5.24
CA ASN A 73 -9.34 -10.68 -5.47
C ASN A 73 -9.65 -10.53 -6.97
N GLY A 74 -8.62 -10.37 -7.80
CA GLY A 74 -8.70 -10.33 -9.26
C GLY A 74 -8.76 -11.70 -9.94
N GLY A 75 -8.80 -12.80 -9.19
CA GLY A 75 -8.82 -14.17 -9.74
C GLY A 75 -7.51 -14.59 -10.42
N ARG A 76 -6.41 -13.90 -10.13
CA ARG A 76 -5.06 -14.28 -10.56
C ARG A 76 -4.34 -14.97 -9.41
N ASP A 77 -3.43 -15.87 -9.76
CA ASP A 77 -2.50 -16.42 -8.77
C ASP A 77 -1.61 -15.27 -8.28
N GLY A 78 -1.61 -15.04 -6.96
CA GLY A 78 -0.78 -14.02 -6.31
C GLY A 78 0.54 -14.59 -5.79
N SER A 79 0.99 -15.70 -6.38
CA SER A 79 2.24 -16.40 -6.04
C SER A 79 3.45 -15.87 -6.80
#